data_AF-A0A1S9PCI9-F1
#
_entry.id   AF-A0A1S9PCI9-F1
#
_cell.length_a   1.000
_cell.length_b   1.000
_cell.length_c   1.000
_cell.angle_alpha   90.00
_cell.angle_beta   90.00
_cell.angle_gamma   90.00
#
_symmetry.space_group_name_H-M   'P 1'
#
loop_
_entity.id
_entity.type
_entity.pdbx_description
1 polymer ?
#
loop_
_entity_poly.entity_id
_entity_poly.type
_entity_poly.pdbx_seq_one_letter_code
_entity_poly.pdbx_strand_id
1 'polypeptide(L)'
;MALAQTDSTKTNIIAPASAHNLATEEYASISPVTKFMSDNITLLIEGMPDLYTYDKELLNEKRKPMVFANMVEALNYMARLGGWQFVNTYNDGKGLHYLLKRPVAK
;
A
#
# COMPACT_ATOMS: atom_id res chain seq x y z
N MET A 1 54.82 -27.36 -5.84
CA MET A 1 53.76 -26.97 -4.88
C MET A 1 53.30 -25.58 -5.28
N ALA A 2 52.15 -25.49 -5.93
CA ALA A 2 51.54 -24.23 -6.34
C ALA A 2 50.59 -23.78 -5.23
N LEU A 3 50.78 -22.58 -4.69
CA LEU A 3 49.83 -21.93 -3.80
C LEU A 3 49.45 -20.59 -4.42
N ALA A 4 48.15 -20.49 -4.65
CA ALA A 4 47.49 -19.51 -5.49
C ALA A 4 47.55 -18.10 -4.89
N GLN A 5 47.71 -17.12 -5.77
CA GLN A 5 47.35 -15.73 -5.53
C GLN A 5 45.85 -15.66 -5.18
N THR A 6 45.52 -15.28 -3.96
CA THR A 6 44.16 -14.88 -3.60
C THR A 6 43.96 -13.44 -4.03
N ASP A 7 43.30 -13.28 -5.17
CA ASP A 7 42.81 -12.03 -5.73
C ASP A 7 41.77 -11.44 -4.77
N SER A 8 42.09 -10.30 -4.16
CA SER A 8 41.17 -9.54 -3.32
C SER A 8 40.16 -8.84 -4.23
N THR A 9 39.08 -9.53 -4.62
CA THR A 9 37.92 -8.89 -5.25
C THR A 9 37.31 -7.89 -4.27
N LYS A 10 37.74 -6.64 -4.41
CA LYS A 10 37.00 -5.46 -3.96
C LYS A 10 35.64 -5.52 -4.65
N THR A 11 34.61 -5.93 -3.93
CA THR A 11 33.22 -5.74 -4.34
C THR A 11 32.98 -4.24 -4.31
N ASN A 12 33.27 -3.59 -5.44
CA ASN A 12 32.78 -2.26 -5.75
C ASN A 12 31.26 -2.39 -5.81
N ILE A 13 30.58 -2.24 -4.66
CA ILE A 13 29.16 -1.97 -4.63
C ILE A 13 29.03 -0.52 -5.10
N ILE A 14 29.14 -0.35 -6.42
CA ILE A 14 28.62 0.83 -7.08
C ILE A 14 27.11 0.66 -6.94
N ALA A 15 26.55 1.19 -5.84
CA ALA A 15 25.13 1.47 -5.81
C ALA A 15 24.86 2.28 -7.09
N PRO A 16 24.00 1.82 -8.01
CA PRO A 16 23.66 2.62 -9.17
C PRO A 16 23.08 3.92 -8.64
N ALA A 17 23.85 4.99 -8.82
CA ALA A 17 23.41 6.35 -8.57
C ALA A 17 22.10 6.52 -9.33
N SER A 18 21.02 6.68 -8.56
CA SER A 18 19.72 7.15 -9.06
C SER A 18 19.15 6.32 -10.21
N ALA A 19 18.86 5.05 -9.98
CA ALA A 19 17.70 4.46 -10.67
C ALA A 19 16.47 5.22 -10.17
N HIS A 20 16.12 6.32 -10.86
CA HIS A 20 14.75 6.83 -10.89
C HIS A 20 13.89 5.72 -11.49
N ASN A 21 13.59 4.70 -10.69
CA ASN A 21 12.45 3.83 -10.95
C ASN A 21 11.25 4.75 -10.83
N LEU A 22 10.86 5.33 -11.97
CA LEU A 22 9.54 5.90 -12.16
C LEU A 22 8.58 4.78 -11.82
N ALA A 23 8.11 4.75 -10.57
CA ALA A 23 7.17 3.75 -10.10
C ALA A 23 6.01 3.78 -11.09
N THR A 24 5.84 2.68 -11.83
CA THR A 24 4.79 2.54 -12.84
C THR A 24 3.46 2.19 -12.17
N GLU A 25 3.54 1.69 -10.94
CA GLU A 25 2.43 1.29 -10.11
C GLU A 25 2.63 1.83 -8.69
N GLU A 26 1.56 2.31 -8.09
CA GLU A 26 1.46 2.65 -6.68
C GLU A 26 0.74 1.53 -5.95
N TYR A 27 1.19 1.26 -4.73
CA TYR A 27 0.62 0.24 -3.86
C TYR A 27 0.11 0.89 -2.59
N ALA A 28 -1.05 0.43 -2.13
CA ALA A 28 -1.63 0.83 -0.86
C ALA A 28 -2.19 -0.38 -0.14
N SER A 29 -2.07 -0.41 1.17
CA SER A 29 -2.76 -1.40 1.98
C SER A 29 -3.92 -0.75 2.70
N ILE A 30 -5.07 -1.43 2.69
CA ILE A 30 -6.24 -1.02 3.46
C ILE A 30 -6.65 -2.08 4.45
N SER A 31 -7.10 -1.67 5.62
CA SER A 31 -7.52 -2.56 6.70
C SER A 31 -8.91 -2.14 7.18
N PRO A 32 -9.91 -3.04 7.20
CA PRO A 32 -11.22 -2.72 7.73
C PRO A 32 -11.15 -2.65 9.26
N VAL A 33 -11.72 -1.61 9.83
CA VAL A 33 -11.90 -1.45 11.27
C VAL A 33 -13.39 -1.38 11.55
N THR A 34 -13.88 -2.34 12.32
CA THR A 34 -15.24 -2.32 12.87
C THR A 34 -15.24 -1.53 14.17
N LYS A 35 -16.12 -0.54 14.30
CA LYS A 35 -16.36 0.09 15.60
C LYS A 35 -17.18 -0.84 16.48
N PHE A 36 -16.90 -0.83 17.77
CA PHE A 36 -17.64 -1.62 18.76
C PHE A 36 -19.14 -1.34 18.64
N MET A 37 -19.95 -2.40 18.48
CA MET A 37 -21.41 -2.36 18.24
C MET A 37 -21.88 -1.76 16.91
N SER A 38 -21.03 -1.64 15.88
CA SER A 38 -21.45 -1.24 14.53
C SER A 38 -21.18 -2.35 13.53
N ASP A 39 -22.17 -2.64 12.68
CA ASP A 39 -22.01 -3.54 11.53
C ASP A 39 -21.21 -2.89 10.39
N ASN A 40 -20.94 -1.59 10.49
CA ASN A 40 -20.23 -0.85 9.48
C ASN A 40 -18.71 -0.90 9.71
N ILE A 41 -17.97 -0.82 8.60
CA ILE A 41 -16.51 -0.77 8.59
C ILE A 41 -16.03 0.63 8.22
N THR A 42 -14.95 1.09 8.85
CA THR A 42 -14.11 2.17 8.35
C THR A 42 -12.84 1.60 7.75
N LEU A 43 -12.15 2.35 6.89
CA LEU A 43 -10.91 1.91 6.27
C LEU A 43 -9.73 2.67 6.85
N LEU A 44 -8.76 1.92 7.38
CA LEU A 44 -7.41 2.40 7.61
C LEU A 44 -6.58 2.20 6.35
N ILE A 45 -5.83 3.21 5.95
CA ILE A 45 -5.02 3.25 4.74
C ILE A 45 -3.55 3.47 5.13
N GLU A 46 -2.67 2.65 4.58
CA GLU A 46 -1.23 2.86 4.63
C GLU A 46 -0.64 2.88 3.21
N GLY A 47 0.20 3.88 2.93
CA GLY A 47 0.94 4.00 1.67
C GLY A 47 0.24 4.75 0.53
N MET A 48 -0.91 5.41 0.76
CA MET A 48 -1.53 6.28 -0.26
C MET A 48 -0.95 7.71 -0.22
N PRO A 49 -0.41 8.21 -1.35
CA PRO A 49 0.22 9.53 -1.38
C PRO A 49 -0.75 10.73 -1.53
N ASP A 50 -2.00 10.52 -1.97
CA ASP A 50 -2.85 11.63 -2.49
C ASP A 50 -4.29 11.66 -1.97
N LEU A 51 -4.66 10.79 -1.03
CA LEU A 51 -6.00 10.81 -0.44
C LEU A 51 -5.95 11.47 0.93
N TYR A 52 -6.94 12.32 1.21
CA TYR A 52 -7.16 13.01 2.49
C TYR A 52 -7.18 12.00 3.65
N THR A 53 -6.00 11.64 4.13
CA THR A 53 -5.77 10.70 5.21
C THR A 53 -5.39 11.52 6.43
N TYR A 54 -6.25 11.51 7.44
CA TYR A 54 -5.94 12.01 8.78
C TYR A 54 -6.01 10.81 9.70
N ASP A 55 -4.97 10.60 10.52
CA ASP A 55 -4.86 9.40 11.37
C ASP A 55 -5.06 8.06 10.63
N LYS A 56 -4.61 7.99 9.36
CA LYS A 56 -4.73 6.81 8.48
C LYS A 56 -6.17 6.43 8.11
N GLU A 57 -7.21 7.20 8.47
CA GLU A 57 -8.59 6.89 8.04
C GLU A 57 -8.91 7.50 6.68
N LEU A 58 -9.69 6.79 5.87
CA LEU A 58 -10.24 7.34 4.62
C LEU A 58 -11.31 8.39 4.94
N LEU A 59 -11.11 9.63 4.50
CA LEU A 59 -12.07 10.70 4.69
C LEU A 59 -12.91 10.95 3.44
N ASN A 60 -14.16 11.37 3.65
CA ASN A 60 -15.02 11.91 2.59
C ASN A 60 -14.69 13.38 2.28
N GLU A 61 -15.39 13.95 1.29
CA GLU A 61 -15.24 15.35 0.87
C GLU A 61 -15.49 16.38 2.00
N LYS A 62 -16.22 15.98 3.04
CA LYS A 62 -16.50 16.79 4.24
C LYS A 62 -15.50 16.54 5.37
N ARG A 63 -14.39 15.86 5.10
CA ARG A 63 -13.35 15.46 6.06
C ARG A 63 -13.85 14.60 7.23
N LYS A 64 -14.87 13.77 7.00
CA LYS A 64 -15.35 12.78 7.98
C LYS A 64 -14.92 11.37 7.57
N PRO A 65 -14.64 10.46 8.52
CA PRO A 65 -14.33 9.06 8.22
C PRO A 65 -15.43 8.44 7.37
N MET A 66 -15.03 7.77 6.28
CA MET A 66 -15.95 7.01 5.45
C MET A 66 -16.34 5.71 6.14
N VAL A 67 -17.62 5.40 6.04
CA VAL A 67 -18.26 4.25 6.66
C VAL A 67 -18.89 3.44 5.54
N PHE A 68 -18.56 2.16 5.48
CA PHE A 68 -19.06 1.21 4.49
C PHE A 68 -19.83 0.09 5.17
N ALA A 69 -20.83 -0.46 4.50
CA ALA A 69 -21.60 -1.60 5.04
C ALA A 69 -20.78 -2.89 5.00
N ASN A 70 -19.86 -3.02 4.04
CA ASN A 70 -19.00 -4.19 3.89
C ASN A 70 -17.73 -3.89 3.08
N MET A 71 -16.80 -4.84 3.08
CA MET A 71 -15.51 -4.70 2.39
C MET A 71 -15.66 -4.60 0.86
N VAL A 72 -16.67 -5.24 0.27
CA VAL A 72 -16.89 -5.21 -1.19
C VAL A 72 -17.29 -3.81 -1.63
N GLU A 73 -18.16 -3.13 -0.87
CA GLU A 73 -18.52 -1.74 -1.10
C GLU A 73 -17.31 -0.81 -1.00
N ALA A 74 -16.49 -0.99 0.03
CA ALA A 74 -15.23 -0.29 0.20
C ALA A 74 -14.29 -0.48 -1.01
N LEU A 75 -14.05 -1.71 -1.45
CA LEU A 75 -13.18 -2.00 -2.60
C LEU A 75 -13.71 -1.39 -3.89
N ASN A 76 -15.02 -1.46 -4.12
CA ASN A 76 -15.67 -0.83 -5.27
C ASN A 76 -15.53 0.69 -5.25
N TYR A 77 -15.63 1.31 -4.07
CA TYR A 77 -15.38 2.73 -3.91
C TYR A 77 -13.94 3.10 -4.28
N MET A 78 -12.95 2.35 -3.77
CA MET A 78 -11.54 2.57 -4.08
C MET A 78 -11.22 2.43 -5.57
N ALA A 79 -11.83 1.45 -6.23
CA ALA A 79 -11.73 1.27 -7.68
C ALA A 79 -12.29 2.48 -8.45
N ARG A 80 -13.42 3.05 -8.00
CA ARG A 80 -14.05 4.22 -8.64
C ARG A 80 -13.28 5.52 -8.40
N LEU A 81 -12.71 5.70 -7.22
CA LEU A 81 -12.11 6.96 -6.80
C LEU A 81 -10.77 7.24 -7.50
N GLY A 82 -9.93 6.21 -7.64
CA GLY A 82 -8.56 6.38 -8.11
C GLY A 82 -8.03 5.22 -8.95
N GLY A 83 -8.92 4.35 -9.45
CA GLY A 83 -8.52 3.18 -10.23
C GLY A 83 -7.77 2.12 -9.42
N TRP A 84 -7.96 2.09 -8.10
CA TRP A 84 -7.31 1.12 -7.23
C TRP A 84 -7.88 -0.28 -7.45
N GLN A 85 -7.02 -1.19 -7.88
CA GLN A 85 -7.34 -2.57 -8.15
C GLN A 85 -6.90 -3.44 -6.99
N PHE A 86 -7.77 -4.36 -6.58
CA PHE A 86 -7.42 -5.38 -5.62
C PHE A 86 -6.35 -6.32 -6.17
N VAL A 87 -5.32 -6.58 -5.37
CA VAL A 87 -4.19 -7.47 -5.72
C VAL A 87 -4.24 -8.74 -4.89
N ASN A 88 -4.22 -8.59 -3.57
CA ASN A 88 -4.13 -9.70 -2.66
C ASN A 88 -4.61 -9.32 -1.26
N THR A 89 -4.87 -10.32 -0.43
CA THR A 89 -5.17 -10.16 0.99
C THR A 89 -4.11 -10.90 1.81
N TYR A 90 -3.66 -10.28 2.90
CA TYR A 90 -2.73 -10.90 3.84
C TYR A 90 -3.12 -10.59 5.29
N ASN A 91 -2.62 -11.37 6.23
CA ASN A 91 -2.83 -11.16 7.66
C ASN A 91 -1.45 -11.06 8.33
N ASP A 92 -1.22 -10.00 9.10
CA ASP A 92 0.06 -9.70 9.75
C ASP A 92 0.00 -9.90 11.29
N GLY A 93 -1.07 -10.53 11.79
CA GLY A 93 -1.34 -10.71 13.22
C GLY A 93 -2.01 -9.51 13.89
N LYS A 94 -2.06 -8.33 13.24
CA LYS A 94 -2.82 -7.15 13.69
C LYS A 94 -4.19 -7.06 13.04
N GLY A 95 -4.36 -7.70 11.89
CA GLY A 95 -5.64 -7.75 11.21
C GLY A 95 -5.53 -8.29 9.79
N LEU A 96 -6.63 -8.18 9.07
CA LEU A 96 -6.69 -8.52 7.65
C LEU A 96 -6.40 -7.27 6.82
N HIS A 97 -5.38 -7.35 5.97
CA HIS A 97 -4.95 -6.26 5.10
C HIS A 97 -5.25 -6.61 3.65
N TYR A 98 -5.76 -5.65 2.90
CA TYR A 98 -6.05 -5.77 1.48
C TYR A 98 -5.08 -4.88 0.71
N LEU A 99 -4.26 -5.51 -0.11
CA LEU A 99 -3.31 -4.84 -0.98
C LEU A 99 -4.03 -4.38 -2.24
N LEU A 100 -3.93 -3.09 -2.50
CA LEU A 100 -4.43 -2.42 -3.68
C LEU A 100 -3.26 -1.90 -4.50
N LYS A 101 -3.44 -1.86 -5.83
CA LYS A 101 -2.51 -1.19 -6.73
C LYS A 101 -3.24 -0.27 -7.71
N ARG A 102 -2.58 0.78 -8.17
CA ARG A 102 -3.04 1.59 -9.30
C ARG A 102 -1.87 1.94 -10.21
N PRO A 103 -2.09 2.13 -11.52
CA PRO A 103 -1.06 2.69 -12.38
C PRO A 103 -0.77 4.14 -11.99
N VAL A 104 0.50 4.52 -11.96
CA VAL A 104 0.90 5.92 -11.81
C VAL A 104 0.70 6.60 -13.17
N ALA A 105 -0.26 7.52 -13.24
CA ALA A 105 -0.42 8.34 -14.42
C ALA A 105 0.85 9.18 -14.59
N LYS A 106 1.54 9.01 -15.72
CA LYS A 106 2.70 9.83 -16.13
C LYS A 106 2.27 11.23 -16.52
#